data_AF-A0A398DDH4-F1
#
_entry.id   AF-A0A398DDH4-F1
#
_cell.length_a   1.000
_cell.length_b   1.000
_cell.length_c   1.000
_cell.angle_alpha   90.00
_cell.angle_beta   90.00
_cell.angle_gamma   90.00
#
_symmetry.space_group_name_H-M   'P 1'
#
loop_
_entity.id
_entity.type
_entity.pdbx_description
1 polymer ?
#
loop_
_entity_poly.entity_id
_entity_poly.type
_entity_poly.pdbx_seq_one_letter_code
_entity_poly.pdbx_strand_id
1 'polypeptide(L)'
;MESKKLRVLALTGMLAAVGYVLQLFEFPLLPAAPFLKFDFGDVAVFIAGSAMGPGAAILTGVVKGILWALIGRGADGWVGAGMNTITVIAFALPVAFLARSRKIWVKVVAAGLGVVVMTVVMAGTNLIVDPWYFKMSIVAVKAIMVTAIIPFNLLRGLINAVASVGTMLALQRTTIFRGRR
;
A
#
# COMPACT_ATOMS: atom_id res chain seq x y z
N MET A 1 30.49 0.25 5.24
CA MET A 1 29.24 -0.54 5.39
C MET A 1 28.11 0.25 6.08
N GLU A 2 28.40 1.13 7.04
CA GLU A 2 27.40 1.97 7.73
C GLU A 2 26.58 2.91 6.82
N SER A 3 27.23 3.54 5.82
CA SER A 3 26.58 4.45 4.87
C SER A 3 25.36 3.86 4.15
N LYS A 4 25.37 2.56 3.82
CA LYS A 4 24.27 1.93 3.07
C LYS A 4 23.04 1.69 3.95
N LYS A 5 23.24 1.27 5.21
CA LYS A 5 22.17 1.06 6.19
C LYS A 5 21.53 2.40 6.58
N LEU A 6 22.35 3.42 6.83
CA LEU A 6 21.88 4.78 7.12
C LEU A 6 21.05 5.35 5.94
N ARG A 7 21.52 5.16 4.70
CA ARG A 7 20.78 5.59 3.52
C ARG A 7 19.42 4.90 3.39
N VAL A 8 19.34 3.58 3.66
CA VAL A 8 18.07 2.85 3.62
C VAL A 8 17.11 3.37 4.70
N LEU A 9 17.61 3.60 5.92
CA LEU A 9 16.80 4.15 7.00
C LEU A 9 16.25 5.54 6.65
N ALA A 10 17.12 6.44 6.17
CA ALA A 10 16.72 7.79 5.78
C ALA A 10 15.68 7.79 4.64
N LEU A 11 15.90 6.98 3.59
CA LEU A 11 14.96 6.88 2.47
C LEU A 11 13.63 6.25 2.89
N THR A 12 13.65 5.27 3.79
CA THR A 12 12.44 4.64 4.35
C THR A 12 11.63 5.67 5.12
N GLY A 13 12.27 6.47 5.99
CA GLY A 13 11.60 7.54 6.75
C GLY A 13 11.01 8.61 5.83
N MET A 14 11.76 9.06 4.82
CA MET A 14 11.26 10.03 3.84
C MET A 14 10.07 9.48 3.04
N LEU A 15 10.13 8.24 2.56
CA LEU A 15 9.02 7.62 1.83
C LEU A 15 7.80 7.39 2.73
N ALA A 16 8.00 7.09 4.02
CA ALA A 16 6.89 6.97 4.96
C ALA A 16 6.19 8.31 5.17
N ALA A 17 6.95 9.40 5.32
CA ALA A 17 6.43 10.75 5.41
C ALA A 17 5.67 11.16 4.14
N VAL A 18 6.23 10.89 2.96
CA VAL A 18 5.55 11.14 1.67
C VAL A 18 4.26 10.32 1.58
N GLY A 19 4.31 9.02 1.92
CA GLY A 19 3.14 8.15 1.92
C GLY A 19 2.04 8.65 2.85
N TYR A 20 2.40 9.15 4.02
CA TYR A 20 1.46 9.74 4.98
C TYR A 20 0.83 11.02 4.42
N VAL A 21 1.63 11.93 3.86
CA VAL A 21 1.11 13.17 3.24
C VAL A 21 0.14 12.87 2.11
N LEU A 22 0.45 11.87 1.27
CA LEU A 22 -0.47 11.44 0.22
C LEU A 22 -1.78 10.84 0.78
N GLN A 23 -1.71 10.18 1.94
CA GLN A 23 -2.89 9.64 2.63
C GLN A 23 -3.80 10.73 3.22
N LEU A 24 -3.31 11.94 3.47
CA LEU A 24 -4.16 13.07 3.90
C LEU A 24 -5.26 13.42 2.89
N PHE A 25 -5.07 13.04 1.63
CA PHE A 25 -6.03 13.25 0.54
C PHE A 25 -6.87 11.99 0.27
N GLU A 26 -7.12 11.17 1.29
CA GLU A 26 -7.97 9.99 1.16
C GLU A 26 -9.44 10.36 0.86
N PHE A 27 -10.09 9.56 0.01
CA PHE A 27 -11.50 9.73 -0.33
C PHE A 27 -12.19 8.39 -0.53
N PRO A 28 -13.53 8.30 -0.32
CA PRO A 28 -14.27 7.08 -0.56
C PRO A 28 -14.30 6.79 -2.07
N LEU A 29 -13.76 5.64 -2.46
CA LEU A 29 -13.68 5.27 -3.88
C LEU A 29 -15.02 4.73 -4.40
N LEU A 30 -15.78 4.08 -3.51
CA LEU A 30 -17.13 3.59 -3.78
C LEU A 30 -18.13 4.39 -2.94
N PRO A 31 -19.06 5.16 -3.53
CA PRO A 31 -20.07 5.90 -2.78
C PRO A 31 -20.93 5.02 -1.87
N ALA A 32 -21.19 3.77 -2.28
CA ALA A 32 -21.95 2.79 -1.51
C ALA A 32 -21.19 2.22 -0.29
N ALA A 33 -19.88 2.44 -0.18
CA ALA A 33 -19.04 1.94 0.90
C ALA A 33 -18.04 3.02 1.37
N PRO A 34 -18.51 4.08 2.06
CA PRO A 34 -17.70 5.27 2.37
C PRO A 34 -16.57 5.01 3.39
N PHE A 35 -16.63 3.90 4.12
CA PHE A 35 -15.57 3.43 5.01
C PHE A 35 -14.35 2.88 4.23
N LEU A 36 -14.53 2.49 2.97
CA LEU A 36 -13.44 2.04 2.10
C LEU A 36 -12.82 3.23 1.37
N LYS A 37 -11.72 3.75 1.94
CA LYS A 37 -11.04 4.93 1.41
C LYS A 37 -9.78 4.59 0.63
N PHE A 38 -9.64 5.31 -0.48
CA PHE A 38 -8.49 5.22 -1.37
C PHE A 38 -7.52 6.38 -1.11
N ASP A 39 -6.23 6.09 -1.18
CA ASP A 39 -5.15 7.06 -1.17
C ASP A 39 -3.97 6.62 -2.05
N PHE A 40 -3.16 7.59 -2.47
CA PHE A 40 -1.94 7.36 -3.26
C PHE A 40 -0.71 7.06 -2.40
N GLY A 41 -0.84 7.01 -1.08
CA GLY A 41 0.28 6.73 -0.18
C GLY A 41 0.89 5.34 -0.38
N ASP A 42 0.14 4.41 -0.96
CA ASP A 42 0.61 3.07 -1.31
C ASP A 42 1.77 3.08 -2.31
N VAL A 43 1.83 4.10 -3.17
CA VAL A 43 2.91 4.31 -4.14
C VAL A 43 4.25 4.46 -3.45
N ALA A 44 4.30 5.18 -2.32
CA ALA A 44 5.55 5.40 -1.59
C ALA A 44 6.10 4.09 -0.99
N VAL A 45 5.22 3.25 -0.45
CA VAL A 45 5.56 1.94 0.11
C VAL A 45 6.03 0.98 -0.99
N PHE A 46 5.35 1.00 -2.14
CA PHE A 46 5.77 0.23 -3.32
C PHE A 46 7.18 0.63 -3.78
N ILE A 47 7.47 1.93 -3.86
CA ILE A 47 8.79 2.44 -4.25
C ILE A 47 9.85 1.99 -3.25
N ALA A 48 9.58 2.07 -1.94
CA ALA A 48 10.48 1.59 -0.91
C ALA A 48 10.79 0.09 -1.09
N GLY A 49 9.74 -0.73 -1.29
CA GLY A 49 9.85 -2.15 -1.53
C GLY A 49 10.67 -2.50 -2.76
N SER A 50 10.37 -1.88 -3.89
CA SER A 50 11.08 -2.16 -5.15
C SER A 50 12.54 -1.68 -5.12
N ALA A 51 12.83 -0.56 -4.46
CA ALA A 51 14.18 0.02 -4.44
C ALA A 51 15.10 -0.60 -3.36
N MET A 52 14.54 -0.97 -2.21
CA MET A 52 15.32 -1.35 -1.01
C MET A 52 14.94 -2.73 -0.44
N GLY A 53 13.90 -3.38 -0.95
CA GLY A 53 13.48 -4.73 -0.58
C GLY A 53 12.36 -4.78 0.46
N PRO A 54 11.96 -5.99 0.89
CA PRO A 54 10.73 -6.22 1.66
C PRO A 54 10.75 -5.56 3.04
N GLY A 55 11.90 -5.54 3.71
CA GLY A 55 12.03 -4.84 5.00
C GLY A 55 11.74 -3.34 4.90
N ALA A 56 12.15 -2.69 3.80
CA ALA A 56 11.86 -1.29 3.58
C ALA A 56 10.37 -1.05 3.26
N ALA A 57 9.71 -1.95 2.51
CA ALA A 57 8.27 -1.89 2.30
C ALA A 57 7.50 -1.97 3.63
N ILE A 58 7.82 -2.97 4.45
CA ILE A 58 7.17 -3.17 5.75
C ILE A 58 7.38 -1.94 6.65
N LEU A 59 8.62 -1.50 6.84
CA LEU A 59 8.91 -0.35 7.70
C LEU A 59 8.24 0.92 7.18
N THR A 60 8.25 1.17 5.87
CA THR A 60 7.59 2.35 5.28
C THR A 60 6.09 2.30 5.53
N GLY A 61 5.44 1.16 5.30
CA GLY A 61 4.01 0.97 5.52
C GLY A 61 3.61 1.12 6.99
N VAL A 62 4.39 0.53 7.91
CA VAL A 62 4.14 0.64 9.35
C VAL A 62 4.31 2.07 9.84
N VAL A 63 5.41 2.75 9.48
CA VAL A 63 5.63 4.14 9.90
C VAL A 63 4.58 5.07 9.31
N LYS A 64 4.21 4.89 8.02
CA LYS A 64 3.07 5.59 7.38
C LYS A 64 1.79 5.41 8.20
N GLY A 65 1.48 4.15 8.56
CA GLY A 65 0.30 3.79 9.34
C GLY A 65 0.29 4.40 10.74
N ILE A 66 1.43 4.39 11.43
CA ILE A 66 1.56 5.02 12.75
C ILE A 66 1.35 6.53 12.65
N LEU A 67 1.96 7.20 11.67
CA LEU A 67 1.76 8.64 11.44
C LEU A 67 0.28 8.94 11.17
N TRP A 68 -0.37 8.12 10.35
CA TRP A 68 -1.80 8.24 10.09
C TRP A 68 -2.64 8.05 11.36
N ALA A 69 -2.33 7.06 12.19
CA ALA A 69 -3.08 6.81 13.40
C ALA A 69 -2.92 7.91 14.46
N LEU A 70 -1.75 8.55 14.52
CA LEU A 70 -1.45 9.60 15.50
C LEU A 70 -1.97 10.99 15.08
N ILE A 71 -1.91 11.31 13.80
CA ILE A 71 -2.07 12.69 13.29
C ILE A 71 -3.14 12.77 12.18
N GLY A 72 -3.52 11.64 11.60
CA GLY A 72 -4.53 11.58 10.55
C GLY A 72 -5.92 11.98 11.06
N ARG A 73 -6.80 12.30 10.10
CA ARG A 73 -8.18 12.76 10.37
C ARG A 73 -9.23 11.71 10.00
N GLY A 74 -8.82 10.46 9.83
CA GLY A 74 -9.72 9.36 9.49
C GLY A 74 -10.69 9.04 10.63
N ALA A 75 -11.96 8.82 10.30
CA ALA A 75 -13.01 8.49 11.27
C ALA A 75 -12.71 7.19 12.05
N ASP A 76 -12.00 6.25 11.43
CA ASP A 76 -11.76 4.90 11.96
C ASP A 76 -10.47 4.79 12.79
N GLY A 77 -9.78 5.91 13.03
CA GLY A 77 -8.59 6.00 13.90
C GLY A 77 -7.56 4.90 13.70
N TRP A 78 -7.20 4.20 14.78
CA TRP A 78 -6.22 3.11 14.79
C TRP A 78 -6.64 1.88 14.00
N VAL A 79 -7.94 1.58 13.92
CA VAL A 79 -8.43 0.40 13.19
C VAL A 79 -8.29 0.64 11.69
N GLY A 80 -8.75 1.80 11.20
CA GLY A 80 -8.56 2.19 9.81
C GLY A 80 -7.07 2.29 9.43
N ALA A 81 -6.24 2.84 10.32
CA ALA A 81 -4.79 2.87 10.13
C ALA A 81 -4.18 1.47 10.00
N GLY A 82 -4.60 0.54 10.87
CA GLY A 82 -4.16 -0.86 10.81
C GLY A 82 -4.58 -1.56 9.52
N MET A 83 -5.84 -1.40 9.11
CA MET A 83 -6.35 -1.97 7.85
C MET A 83 -5.62 -1.41 6.64
N ASN A 84 -5.39 -0.09 6.56
CA ASN A 84 -4.61 0.54 5.49
C ASN A 84 -3.17 0.00 5.47
N THR A 85 -2.55 -0.16 6.66
CA THR A 85 -1.18 -0.69 6.80
C THR A 85 -1.07 -2.13 6.30
N ILE A 86 -2.03 -3.00 6.64
CA ILE A 86 -2.07 -4.38 6.15
C ILE A 86 -2.25 -4.38 4.63
N THR A 87 -3.18 -3.58 4.12
CA THR A 87 -3.47 -3.42 2.68
C THR A 87 -2.19 -3.08 1.92
N VAL A 88 -1.51 -2.02 2.35
CA VAL A 88 -0.36 -1.48 1.61
C VAL A 88 0.85 -2.40 1.65
N ILE A 89 1.09 -3.06 2.77
CA ILE A 89 2.19 -4.03 2.89
C ILE A 89 1.89 -5.26 2.02
N ALA A 90 0.66 -5.79 2.06
CA ALA A 90 0.27 -6.92 1.21
C ALA A 90 0.42 -6.61 -0.28
N PHE A 91 0.10 -5.38 -0.69
CA PHE A 91 0.32 -4.91 -2.06
C PHE A 91 1.81 -4.80 -2.43
N ALA A 92 2.63 -4.23 -1.54
CA ALA A 92 4.04 -3.95 -1.82
C ALA A 92 4.96 -5.18 -1.70
N LEU A 93 4.56 -6.21 -0.96
CA LEU A 93 5.43 -7.38 -0.69
C LEU A 93 5.81 -8.17 -1.95
N PRO A 94 4.88 -8.60 -2.83
CA PRO A 94 5.24 -9.30 -4.07
C PRO A 94 6.20 -8.49 -4.93
N VAL A 95 6.03 -7.17 -4.97
CA VAL A 95 6.90 -6.23 -5.67
C VAL A 95 8.29 -6.19 -5.06
N ALA A 96 8.39 -6.16 -3.74
CA ALA A 96 9.67 -6.12 -3.05
C ALA A 96 10.53 -7.38 -3.27
N PHE A 97 9.90 -8.52 -3.57
CA PHE A 97 10.59 -9.76 -3.93
C PHE A 97 10.89 -9.85 -5.43
N LEU A 98 9.93 -9.54 -6.31
CA LEU A 98 10.04 -9.78 -7.75
C LEU A 98 10.64 -8.60 -8.54
N ALA A 99 10.37 -7.36 -8.15
CA ALA A 99 10.69 -6.15 -8.93
C ALA A 99 12.13 -5.64 -8.74
N ARG A 100 13.10 -6.52 -8.44
CA ARG A 100 14.53 -6.17 -8.45
C ARG A 100 15.09 -6.04 -9.87
N SER A 101 14.39 -6.60 -10.85
CA SER A 101 14.74 -6.49 -12.27
C SER A 101 14.49 -5.08 -12.81
N ARG A 102 15.32 -4.65 -13.76
CA ARG A 102 15.10 -3.38 -14.48
C ARG A 102 14.03 -3.47 -15.56
N LYS A 103 13.62 -4.69 -15.93
CA LYS A 103 12.65 -4.92 -17.00
C LYS A 103 11.26 -4.48 -16.56
N ILE A 104 10.60 -3.65 -17.36
CA ILE A 104 9.27 -3.10 -17.05
C ILE A 104 8.22 -4.19 -16.86
N TRP A 105 8.24 -5.23 -17.70
CA TRP A 105 7.27 -6.33 -17.59
C TRP A 105 7.33 -7.04 -16.23
N VAL A 106 8.51 -7.14 -15.61
CA VAL A 106 8.65 -7.73 -14.26
C VAL A 106 7.94 -6.87 -13.22
N LYS A 107 8.03 -5.55 -13.35
CA LYS A 107 7.35 -4.62 -12.43
C LYS A 107 5.84 -4.67 -12.58
N VAL A 108 5.36 -4.76 -13.82
CA VAL A 108 3.92 -4.89 -14.13
C VAL A 108 3.38 -6.20 -13.56
N VAL A 109 4.06 -7.33 -13.81
CA VAL A 109 3.66 -8.64 -13.26
C VAL A 109 3.68 -8.62 -11.73
N ALA A 110 4.72 -8.05 -11.12
CA ALA A 110 4.83 -7.98 -9.67
C ALA A 110 3.75 -7.08 -9.05
N ALA A 111 3.40 -5.96 -9.69
CA ALA A 111 2.32 -5.09 -9.25
C ALA A 111 0.96 -5.79 -9.39
N GLY A 112 0.70 -6.50 -10.49
CA GLY A 112 -0.51 -7.31 -10.67
C GLY A 112 -0.65 -8.40 -9.60
N LEU A 113 0.44 -9.10 -9.28
CA LEU A 113 0.47 -10.06 -8.18
C LEU A 113 0.22 -9.37 -6.82
N GLY A 114 0.76 -8.16 -6.63
CA GLY A 114 0.47 -7.30 -5.48
C GLY A 114 -1.03 -7.03 -5.32
N VAL A 115 -1.73 -6.69 -6.40
CA VAL A 115 -3.19 -6.46 -6.36
C VAL A 115 -3.95 -7.71 -5.92
N VAL A 116 -3.58 -8.87 -6.47
CA VAL A 116 -4.23 -10.15 -6.12
C VAL A 116 -3.97 -10.48 -4.64
N VAL A 117 -2.72 -10.42 -4.19
CA VAL A 117 -2.35 -10.72 -2.79
C VAL A 117 -3.05 -9.77 -1.83
N MET A 118 -3.03 -8.47 -2.12
CA MET A 118 -3.73 -7.46 -1.32
C MET A 118 -5.22 -7.76 -1.22
N THR A 119 -5.87 -8.09 -2.34
CA THR A 119 -7.32 -8.36 -2.38
C THR A 119 -7.68 -9.59 -1.53
N VAL A 120 -6.89 -10.67 -1.63
CA VAL A 120 -7.09 -11.88 -0.85
C VAL A 120 -6.87 -11.62 0.65
N VAL A 121 -5.78 -10.93 0.99
CA VAL A 121 -5.48 -10.57 2.38
C VAL A 121 -6.62 -9.73 2.95
N MET A 122 -7.08 -8.70 2.24
CA MET A 122 -8.16 -7.85 2.71
C MET A 122 -9.50 -8.58 2.80
N ALA A 123 -9.81 -9.51 1.89
CA ALA A 123 -10.99 -10.36 2.05
C ALA A 123 -10.93 -11.16 3.36
N GLY A 124 -9.78 -11.74 3.71
CA GLY A 124 -9.58 -12.43 4.99
C GLY A 124 -9.65 -11.49 6.20
N THR A 125 -8.97 -10.34 6.14
CA THR A 125 -8.93 -9.38 7.25
C THR A 125 -10.29 -8.77 7.55
N ASN A 126 -11.09 -8.41 6.54
CA ASN A 126 -12.43 -7.85 6.75
C ASN A 126 -13.39 -8.86 7.40
N LEU A 127 -13.23 -10.18 7.14
CA LEU A 127 -14.03 -11.21 7.83
C LEU A 127 -13.80 -11.27 9.35
N ILE A 128 -12.71 -10.68 9.83
CA ILE A 128 -12.36 -10.63 11.26
C ILE A 128 -12.65 -9.23 11.81
N VAL A 129 -12.19 -8.19 11.11
CA VAL A 129 -12.26 -6.81 11.60
C VAL A 129 -13.68 -6.28 11.53
N ASP A 130 -14.43 -6.52 10.46
CA ASP A 130 -15.76 -5.91 10.29
C ASP A 130 -16.77 -6.43 11.33
N PRO A 131 -16.84 -7.76 11.64
CA PRO A 131 -17.69 -8.23 12.72
C PRO A 131 -17.30 -7.69 14.08
N TRP A 132 -15.99 -7.57 14.33
CA TRP A 132 -15.48 -7.11 15.62
C TRP A 132 -15.70 -5.60 15.83
N TYR A 133 -15.42 -4.79 14.81
CA TYR A 133 -15.44 -3.33 14.86
C TYR A 133 -16.84 -2.76 14.57
N PHE A 134 -17.45 -3.15 13.44
CA PHE A 134 -18.77 -2.65 13.02
C PHE A 134 -19.94 -3.47 13.60
N LYS A 135 -19.67 -4.51 14.39
CA LYS A 135 -20.69 -5.41 14.98
C LYS A 135 -21.59 -6.07 13.93
N MET A 136 -21.06 -6.26 12.72
CA MET A 136 -21.77 -6.92 11.62
C MET A 136 -21.77 -8.44 11.81
N SER A 137 -22.84 -9.12 11.36
CA SER A 137 -22.80 -10.57 11.26
C SER A 137 -21.85 -11.00 10.14
N ILE A 138 -21.24 -12.19 10.26
CA ILE A 138 -20.38 -12.75 9.20
C ILE A 138 -21.15 -12.86 7.87
N VAL A 139 -22.46 -13.14 7.92
CA VAL A 139 -23.33 -13.19 6.75
C VAL A 139 -23.42 -11.82 6.07
N ALA A 140 -23.60 -10.75 6.83
CA ALA A 140 -23.62 -9.39 6.30
C ALA A 140 -22.27 -8.99 5.69
N VAL A 141 -21.15 -9.35 6.33
CA VAL A 141 -19.80 -9.10 5.79
C VAL A 141 -19.59 -9.84 4.47
N LYS A 142 -20.02 -11.10 4.35
CA LYS A 142 -19.94 -11.85 3.09
C LYS A 142 -20.80 -11.24 1.98
N ALA A 143 -21.94 -10.63 2.30
CA ALA A 143 -22.77 -9.94 1.32
C ALA A 143 -22.08 -8.69 0.76
N ILE A 144 -21.44 -7.88 1.61
CA ILE A 144 -20.64 -6.72 1.18
C ILE A 144 -19.27 -7.12 0.60
N MET A 145 -18.80 -8.34 0.86
CA MET A 145 -17.53 -8.85 0.34
C MET A 145 -17.49 -8.81 -1.18
N VAL A 146 -18.53 -9.36 -1.81
CA VAL A 146 -18.63 -9.49 -3.27
C VAL A 146 -19.00 -8.17 -3.92
N THR A 147 -19.83 -7.35 -3.25
CA THR A 147 -20.41 -6.14 -3.83
C THR A 147 -19.58 -4.88 -3.59
N ALA A 148 -18.76 -4.84 -2.53
CA ALA A 148 -17.98 -3.66 -2.15
C ALA A 148 -16.50 -3.99 -1.88
N ILE A 149 -16.18 -4.92 -0.97
CA ILE A 149 -14.79 -5.11 -0.48
C ILE A 149 -13.86 -5.59 -1.59
N ILE A 150 -14.22 -6.66 -2.31
CA ILE A 150 -13.39 -7.18 -3.40
C ILE A 150 -13.30 -6.17 -4.55
N PRO A 151 -14.41 -5.61 -5.08
CA PRO A 151 -14.35 -4.58 -6.13
C PRO A 151 -13.50 -3.37 -5.74
N PHE A 152 -13.64 -2.89 -4.50
CA PHE A 152 -12.86 -1.78 -3.98
C PHE A 152 -11.36 -2.09 -3.98
N ASN A 153 -10.95 -3.24 -3.43
CA ASN A 153 -9.54 -3.60 -3.34
C ASN A 153 -8.93 -3.84 -4.72
N LEU A 154 -9.66 -4.44 -5.65
CA LEU A 154 -9.20 -4.57 -7.04
C LEU A 154 -9.00 -3.20 -7.69
N LEU A 155 -9.97 -2.29 -7.56
CA LEU A 155 -9.89 -0.96 -8.16
C LEU A 155 -8.77 -0.12 -7.54
N ARG A 156 -8.72 -0.04 -6.21
CA ARG A 156 -7.62 0.60 -5.46
C ARG A 156 -6.27 0.05 -5.90
N GLY A 157 -6.15 -1.27 -5.93
CA GLY A 157 -4.91 -1.95 -6.29
C GLY A 157 -4.47 -1.66 -7.72
N LEU A 158 -5.39 -1.68 -8.69
CA LEU A 158 -5.09 -1.36 -10.08
C LEU A 158 -4.63 0.08 -10.26
N ILE A 159 -5.31 1.04 -9.63
CA ILE A 159 -4.93 2.46 -9.68
C ILE A 159 -3.53 2.64 -9.09
N ASN A 160 -3.28 2.07 -7.90
CA ASN A 160 -1.98 2.16 -7.25
C ASN A 160 -0.89 1.38 -7.99
N ALA A 161 -1.20 0.27 -8.66
CA ALA A 161 -0.27 -0.45 -9.53
C ALA A 161 0.18 0.42 -10.71
N VAL A 162 -0.75 1.05 -11.41
CA VAL A 162 -0.45 1.95 -12.53
C VAL A 162 0.38 3.15 -12.05
N ALA A 163 -0.06 3.82 -10.98
CA ALA A 163 0.65 4.97 -10.42
C ALA A 163 2.07 4.60 -9.95
N SER A 164 2.22 3.45 -9.29
CA SER A 164 3.51 2.98 -8.79
C SER A 164 4.49 2.63 -9.91
N VAL A 165 4.04 1.85 -10.89
CA VAL A 165 4.87 1.47 -12.03
C VAL A 165 5.24 2.70 -12.87
N GLY A 166 4.30 3.61 -13.11
CA GLY A 166 4.54 4.88 -13.79
C GLY A 166 5.56 5.76 -13.07
N THR A 167 5.42 5.91 -11.75
CA THR A 167 6.37 6.67 -10.93
C THR A 167 7.76 6.03 -10.96
N MET A 168 7.86 4.71 -10.88
CA MET A 168 9.13 4.01 -11.01
C MET A 168 9.81 4.23 -12.36
N LEU A 169 9.04 4.25 -13.45
CA LEU A 169 9.58 4.52 -14.79
C LEU A 169 10.11 5.95 -14.88
N ALA A 170 9.38 6.93 -14.34
CA ALA A 170 9.84 8.31 -14.26
C ALA A 170 11.14 8.43 -13.44
N LEU A 171 11.20 7.78 -12.27
CA LEU A 171 12.38 7.79 -11.41
C LEU A 171 13.60 7.14 -12.08
N GLN A 172 13.42 6.08 -12.86
CA GLN A 172 14.50 5.44 -13.61
C GLN A 172 15.11 6.32 -14.70
N ARG A 173 14.40 7.37 -15.15
CA ARG A 173 14.93 8.36 -16.09
C ARG A 173 15.82 9.41 -15.42
N THR A 174 15.72 9.58 -14.10
CA THR A 174 16.53 10.55 -13.35
C THR A 174 17.94 10.03 -13.07
N THR A 175 18.94 10.92 -13.14
CA THR A 175 20.37 10.60 -12.99
C THR A 175 20.74 10.06 -11.62
N ILE A 176 19.96 10.36 -10.58
CA ILE A 176 20.17 9.92 -9.19
C ILE A 176 20.12 8.39 -9.04
N PHE A 177 19.34 7.70 -9.88
CA PHE A 177 19.25 6.23 -9.90
C PHE A 177 20.06 5.58 -11.03
N ARG A 178 20.74 6.38 -11.87
CA ARG A 178 21.69 5.88 -12.89
C ARG A 178 23.04 5.46 -12.30
N GLY A 179 23.40 5.92 -11.10
CA GLY A 179 24.73 5.70 -10.47
C GLY A 179 25.04 4.28 -9.97
N ARG A 180 24.24 3.28 -10.31
CA ARG A 180 24.59 1.86 -10.16
C ARG A 180 24.52 1.16 -11.52
N ARG A 181 25.10 1.76 -12.55
CA ARG A 181 25.35 1.04 -13.81
C ARG A 181 26.49 0.07 -13.57
#